data_AF-A0A4Q1BWW2-F1
#
_entry.id   AF-A0A4Q1BWW2-F1
#
_cell.length_a   1.000
_cell.length_b   1.000
_cell.length_c   1.000
_cell.angle_alpha   90.00
_cell.angle_beta   90.00
_cell.angle_gamma   90.00
#
_symmetry.space_group_name_H-M   'P 1'
#
loop_
_entity.id
_entity.type
_entity.pdbx_description
1 polymer ?
#
loop_
_entity_poly.entity_id
_entity_poly.type
_entity_poly.pdbx_seq_one_letter_code
_entity_poly.pdbx_strand_id
1 'polypeptide(L)'
;MSDEAADIEASAKSTVDPVKSFLSGGFGGISCVLVGHPFDLTKTRLQTASPGTYTGAVDVIRKTIAQDGIRGMYRGITPPLFGVTPIFAISFWGYDAGKRIVYALTPDRKDQALSLGELAFAGGFSAVPATLVAAPAERVKVLLQVQGQGGQSMYSGPTDVLRKLYAEGGLRSIFRGTVATLARDGPGSAVYFATYELLKKRLSAPPPRLPGSDQPSAAPPLSLGAVMLAGGTAGVAMWSLAIPPDTIKSRLQSAPQGTYTGFMDCARKLIAQDGVTALWKGFGPAMARAFPANAATFLGVELSLKMMDKLW
;
A
#
# COMPACT_ATOMS: atom_id res chain seq x y z
N MET A 1 -13.56 -43.24 18.34
CA MET A 1 -13.76 -43.06 16.89
C MET A 1 -14.79 -41.99 16.55
N SER A 2 -15.73 -41.64 17.45
CA SER A 2 -16.63 -40.48 17.29
C SER A 2 -16.02 -39.15 17.73
N ASP A 3 -15.15 -39.15 18.74
CA ASP A 3 -14.60 -37.92 19.31
C ASP A 3 -13.45 -37.33 18.47
N GLU A 4 -12.67 -38.18 17.82
CA GLU A 4 -11.56 -37.77 16.94
C GLU A 4 -12.05 -37.16 15.62
N ALA A 5 -13.23 -37.59 15.15
CA ALA A 5 -13.90 -36.98 13.99
C ALA A 5 -14.51 -35.61 14.35
N ALA A 6 -15.03 -35.47 15.59
CA ALA A 6 -15.54 -34.20 16.10
C ALA A 6 -14.42 -33.16 16.32
N ASP A 7 -13.24 -33.59 16.79
CA ASP A 7 -12.06 -32.72 16.94
C ASP A 7 -11.47 -32.27 15.59
N ILE A 8 -11.55 -33.12 14.56
CA ILE A 8 -11.14 -32.77 13.19
C ILE A 8 -12.15 -31.80 12.54
N GLU A 9 -13.45 -31.95 12.80
CA GLU A 9 -14.49 -31.01 12.34
C GLU A 9 -14.43 -29.67 13.08
N ALA A 10 -14.09 -29.68 14.38
CA ALA A 10 -13.85 -28.48 15.19
C ALA A 10 -12.59 -27.72 14.73
N SER A 11 -11.52 -28.44 14.34
CA SER A 11 -10.30 -27.82 13.80
C SER A 11 -10.50 -27.21 12.40
N ALA A 12 -11.50 -27.65 11.64
CA ALA A 12 -11.80 -27.11 10.31
C ALA A 12 -12.70 -25.85 10.31
N LYS A 13 -13.21 -25.44 11.49
CA LYS A 13 -14.14 -24.30 11.64
C LYS A 13 -13.84 -23.40 12.84
N SER A 14 -12.58 -23.25 13.24
CA SER A 14 -12.18 -22.12 14.09
C SER A 14 -12.28 -20.83 13.28
N THR A 15 -13.50 -20.32 13.15
CA THR A 15 -13.76 -18.97 12.65
C THR A 15 -13.28 -18.06 13.76
N VAL A 16 -12.06 -17.52 13.64
CA VAL A 16 -11.54 -16.54 14.59
C VAL A 16 -12.61 -15.46 14.78
N ASP A 17 -12.96 -15.19 16.04
CA ASP A 17 -13.95 -14.19 16.41
C ASP A 17 -13.74 -12.91 15.58
N PRO A 18 -14.78 -12.34 14.94
CA PRO A 18 -14.65 -11.13 14.13
C PRO A 18 -13.94 -9.97 14.85
N VAL A 19 -14.12 -9.84 16.16
CA VAL A 19 -13.45 -8.85 17.01
C VAL A 19 -11.96 -9.16 17.13
N LYS A 20 -11.60 -10.42 17.41
CA LYS A 20 -10.18 -10.86 17.46
C LYS A 20 -9.50 -10.68 16.10
N SER A 21 -10.20 -10.97 15.00
CA SER A 21 -9.72 -10.75 13.63
C SER A 21 -9.48 -9.27 13.35
N PHE A 22 -10.42 -8.40 13.75
CA PHE A 22 -10.29 -6.96 13.59
C PHE A 22 -9.12 -6.38 14.40
N LEU A 23 -9.03 -6.73 15.69
CA LEU A 23 -7.97 -6.23 16.57
C LEU A 23 -6.60 -6.73 16.15
N SER A 24 -6.47 -8.02 15.84
CA SER A 24 -5.19 -8.59 15.39
C SER A 24 -4.74 -8.03 14.05
N GLY A 25 -5.67 -7.79 13.12
CA GLY A 25 -5.41 -7.03 11.89
C GLY A 25 -4.90 -5.61 12.18
N GLY A 26 -5.49 -4.92 13.16
CA GLY A 26 -5.03 -3.61 13.64
C GLY A 26 -3.59 -3.63 14.16
N PHE A 27 -3.25 -4.59 15.02
CA PHE A 27 -1.88 -4.78 15.52
C PHE A 27 -0.89 -5.12 14.40
N GLY A 28 -1.30 -5.96 13.45
CA GLY A 28 -0.52 -6.23 12.24
C GLY A 28 -0.23 -4.95 11.45
N GLY A 29 -1.25 -4.11 11.25
CA GLY A 29 -1.11 -2.82 10.58
C GLY A 29 -0.15 -1.87 11.30
N ILE A 30 -0.25 -1.74 12.62
CA ILE A 30 0.65 -0.91 13.43
C ILE A 30 2.10 -1.42 13.31
N SER A 31 2.32 -2.72 13.47
CA SER A 31 3.64 -3.34 13.35
C SER A 31 4.26 -3.12 11.96
N CYS A 32 3.46 -3.26 10.91
CA CYS A 32 3.85 -2.96 9.53
C CYS A 32 4.34 -1.51 9.37
N VAL A 33 3.57 -0.55 9.91
CA VAL A 33 3.92 0.86 9.82
C VAL A 33 5.19 1.15 10.62
N LEU A 34 5.32 0.64 11.85
CA LEU A 34 6.50 0.86 12.68
C LEU A 34 7.78 0.34 12.01
N VAL A 35 7.78 -0.89 11.51
CA VAL A 35 8.97 -1.49 10.88
C VAL A 35 9.23 -0.92 9.49
N GLY A 36 8.18 -0.60 8.73
CA GLY A 36 8.32 -0.12 7.36
C GLY A 36 8.65 1.37 7.25
N HIS A 37 8.25 2.20 8.21
CA HIS A 37 8.33 3.66 8.09
C HIS A 37 9.76 4.22 7.88
N PRO A 38 10.82 3.66 8.50
CA PRO A 38 12.19 4.08 8.19
C PRO A 38 12.57 3.94 6.70
N PHE A 39 12.06 2.90 6.03
CA PHE A 39 12.26 2.70 4.59
C PHE A 39 11.45 3.70 3.77
N ASP A 40 10.21 4.00 4.17
CA ASP A 40 9.40 5.03 3.51
C ASP A 40 10.05 6.39 3.60
N LEU A 41 10.54 6.76 4.78
CA LEU A 41 11.23 8.03 4.97
C LEU A 41 12.47 8.11 4.08
N THR A 42 13.26 7.04 4.04
CA THR A 42 14.44 6.96 3.18
C THR A 42 14.08 7.10 1.70
N LYS A 43 13.03 6.40 1.24
CA LYS A 43 12.49 6.49 -0.11
C LYS A 43 12.06 7.92 -0.45
N THR A 44 11.17 8.50 0.36
CA THR A 44 10.64 9.85 0.13
C THR A 44 11.77 10.87 0.09
N ARG A 45 12.71 10.79 1.04
CA ARG A 45 13.86 11.69 1.07
C ARG A 45 14.72 11.58 -0.19
N LEU A 46 14.97 10.38 -0.71
CA LEU A 46 15.68 10.21 -1.99
C LEU A 46 14.92 10.79 -3.18
N GLN A 47 13.59 10.66 -3.19
CA GLN A 47 12.74 11.17 -4.28
C GLN A 47 12.61 12.70 -4.27
N THR A 48 12.67 13.32 -3.09
CA THR A 48 12.41 14.76 -2.91
C THR A 48 13.66 15.60 -2.70
N ALA A 49 14.82 15.00 -2.48
CA ALA A 49 16.07 15.72 -2.26
C ALA A 49 16.51 16.51 -3.51
N SER A 50 17.26 17.57 -3.31
CA SER A 50 17.97 18.25 -4.39
C SER A 50 19.12 17.38 -4.91
N PRO A 51 19.56 17.56 -6.17
CA PRO A 51 20.74 16.88 -6.68
C PRO A 51 21.95 17.09 -5.77
N GLY A 52 22.70 16.02 -5.51
CA GLY A 52 23.90 16.05 -4.67
C GLY A 52 23.66 16.05 -3.15
N THR A 53 22.41 16.15 -2.64
CA THR A 53 22.16 16.11 -1.19
C THR A 53 22.51 14.75 -0.56
N TYR A 54 22.22 13.65 -1.28
CA TYR A 54 22.50 12.29 -0.82
C TYR A 54 23.19 11.48 -1.91
N THR A 55 24.13 10.63 -1.51
CA THR A 55 24.78 9.66 -2.41
C THR A 55 23.98 8.35 -2.55
N GLY A 56 23.04 8.09 -1.63
CA GLY A 56 22.18 6.91 -1.66
C GLY A 56 21.39 6.71 -0.37
N ALA A 57 20.69 5.58 -0.28
CA ALA A 57 19.81 5.25 0.85
C ALA A 57 20.55 5.21 2.20
N VAL A 58 21.75 4.63 2.23
CA VAL A 58 22.57 4.55 3.45
C VAL A 58 23.00 5.94 3.92
N ASP A 59 23.31 6.84 2.99
CA ASP A 59 23.67 8.22 3.31
C ASP A 59 22.49 9.00 3.87
N VAL A 60 21.26 8.77 3.34
CA VAL A 60 20.04 9.32 3.95
C VAL A 60 19.90 8.85 5.40
N ILE A 61 20.01 7.55 5.68
CA ILE A 61 19.88 7.01 7.03
C ILE A 61 20.95 7.61 7.95
N ARG A 62 22.22 7.61 7.52
CA ARG A 62 23.36 8.15 8.29
C ARG A 62 23.14 9.62 8.63
N LYS A 63 22.83 10.46 7.65
CA LYS A 63 22.61 11.90 7.87
C LYS A 63 21.37 12.17 8.72
N THR A 64 20.30 11.39 8.54
CA THR A 64 19.09 11.51 9.35
C THR A 64 19.36 11.21 10.82
N ILE A 65 20.05 10.10 11.11
CA ILE A 65 20.40 9.72 12.48
C ILE A 65 21.38 10.73 13.10
N ALA A 66 22.35 11.21 12.33
CA ALA A 66 23.31 12.22 12.82
C ALA A 66 22.64 13.56 13.17
N GLN A 67 21.59 13.97 12.45
CA GLN A 67 20.93 15.26 12.64
C GLN A 67 19.76 15.22 13.63
N ASP A 68 18.88 14.22 13.50
CA ASP A 68 17.61 14.15 14.23
C ASP A 68 17.55 12.95 15.21
N GLY A 69 18.63 12.16 15.30
CA GLY A 69 18.64 10.90 16.04
C GLY A 69 17.74 9.82 15.42
N ILE A 70 17.57 8.70 16.13
CA ILE A 70 16.73 7.59 15.65
C ILE A 70 15.25 7.98 15.51
N ARG A 71 14.77 8.92 16.33
CA ARG A 71 13.40 9.46 16.24
C ARG A 71 13.16 10.18 14.91
N GLY A 72 14.21 10.75 14.30
CA GLY A 72 14.14 11.34 12.97
C GLY A 72 13.64 10.39 11.89
N MET A 73 13.95 9.09 12.01
CA MET A 73 13.48 8.05 11.09
C MET A 73 11.96 7.83 11.13
N TYR A 74 11.28 8.34 12.16
CA TYR A 74 9.84 8.20 12.39
C TYR A 74 9.04 9.47 12.06
N ARG A 75 9.67 10.47 11.44
CA ARG A 75 9.01 11.72 11.06
C ARG A 75 7.87 11.45 10.08
N GLY A 76 6.68 11.99 10.37
CA GLY A 76 5.49 11.79 9.54
C GLY A 76 4.84 10.40 9.67
N ILE A 77 5.08 9.66 10.76
CA ILE A 77 4.44 8.34 10.99
C ILE A 77 2.95 8.44 11.37
N THR A 78 2.51 9.59 11.89
CA THR A 78 1.12 9.75 12.36
C THR A 78 0.09 9.57 11.24
N PRO A 79 0.18 10.23 10.06
CA PRO A 79 -0.80 10.03 9.00
C PRO A 79 -1.00 8.56 8.58
N PRO A 80 0.05 7.73 8.34
CA PRO A 80 -0.17 6.33 8.01
C PRO A 80 -0.77 5.50 9.16
N LEU A 81 -0.42 5.76 10.43
CA LEU A 81 -1.01 5.00 11.55
C LEU A 81 -2.53 5.15 11.64
N PHE A 82 -3.06 6.35 11.42
CA PHE A 82 -4.49 6.61 11.48
C PHE A 82 -5.20 6.45 10.13
N GLY A 83 -4.49 6.65 9.02
CA GLY A 83 -5.05 6.64 7.67
C GLY A 83 -5.19 5.24 7.05
N VAL A 84 -4.35 4.28 7.42
CA VAL A 84 -4.30 2.96 6.78
C VAL A 84 -5.65 2.24 6.84
N THR A 85 -6.26 2.12 8.02
CA THR A 85 -7.55 1.44 8.18
C THR A 85 -8.68 2.04 7.34
N PRO A 86 -8.99 3.35 7.41
CA PRO A 86 -10.05 3.93 6.59
C PRO A 86 -9.74 3.87 5.08
N ILE A 87 -8.48 4.04 4.68
CA ILE A 87 -8.08 3.91 3.26
C ILE A 87 -8.37 2.50 2.74
N PHE A 88 -7.97 1.46 3.48
CA PHE A 88 -8.25 0.07 3.08
C PHE A 88 -9.74 -0.25 3.10
N ALA A 89 -10.49 0.20 4.11
CA ALA A 89 -11.93 -0.02 4.17
C ALA A 89 -12.64 0.57 2.93
N ILE A 90 -12.31 1.79 2.54
CA ILE A 90 -12.86 2.45 1.36
C ILE A 90 -12.37 1.77 0.07
N SER A 91 -11.13 1.30 0.03
CA SER A 91 -10.60 0.54 -1.11
C SER A 91 -11.34 -0.79 -1.29
N PHE A 92 -11.56 -1.59 -0.25
CA PHE A 92 -12.33 -2.83 -0.35
C PHE A 92 -13.78 -2.57 -0.78
N TRP A 93 -14.43 -1.56 -0.18
CA TRP A 93 -15.74 -1.12 -0.63
C TRP A 93 -15.75 -0.71 -2.11
N GLY A 94 -14.76 0.07 -2.54
CA GLY A 94 -14.60 0.50 -3.92
C GLY A 94 -14.36 -0.66 -4.88
N TYR A 95 -13.58 -1.66 -4.46
CA TYR A 95 -13.36 -2.89 -5.22
C TYR A 95 -14.66 -3.67 -5.42
N ASP A 96 -15.45 -3.86 -4.35
CA ASP A 96 -16.75 -4.52 -4.43
C ASP A 96 -17.75 -3.73 -5.29
N ALA A 97 -17.77 -2.40 -5.17
CA ALA A 97 -18.56 -1.53 -6.04
C ALA A 97 -18.13 -1.67 -7.51
N GLY A 98 -16.83 -1.72 -7.79
CA GLY A 98 -16.28 -1.94 -9.12
C GLY A 98 -16.73 -3.27 -9.73
N LYS A 99 -16.72 -4.37 -8.94
CA LYS A 99 -17.28 -5.67 -9.38
C LYS A 99 -18.77 -5.56 -9.69
N ARG A 100 -19.55 -4.88 -8.84
CA ARG A 100 -21.00 -4.68 -9.07
C ARG A 100 -21.28 -3.89 -10.36
N ILE A 101 -20.46 -2.89 -10.68
CA ILE A 101 -20.55 -2.16 -11.96
C ILE A 101 -20.34 -3.12 -13.14
N VAL A 102 -19.33 -3.99 -13.08
CA VAL A 102 -19.08 -4.99 -14.14
C VAL A 102 -20.28 -5.92 -14.31
N TYR A 103 -20.84 -6.45 -13.22
CA TYR A 103 -22.03 -7.31 -13.29
C TYR A 103 -23.24 -6.58 -13.87
N ALA A 104 -23.46 -5.32 -13.51
CA ALA A 104 -24.54 -4.51 -14.06
C ALA A 104 -24.37 -4.22 -15.56
N LEU A 105 -23.13 -4.10 -16.04
CA LEU A 105 -22.81 -3.88 -17.46
C LEU A 105 -22.79 -5.19 -18.28
N THR A 106 -22.85 -6.35 -17.63
CA THR A 106 -22.83 -7.68 -18.27
C THR A 106 -23.98 -8.57 -17.77
N PRO A 107 -25.24 -8.15 -17.94
CA PRO A 107 -26.40 -8.85 -17.36
C PRO A 107 -26.58 -10.28 -17.91
N ASP A 108 -26.27 -10.51 -19.18
CA ASP A 108 -26.47 -11.81 -19.86
C ASP A 108 -25.23 -12.73 -19.82
N ARG A 109 -24.37 -12.58 -18.80
CA ARG A 109 -23.12 -13.35 -18.73
C ARG A 109 -23.38 -14.83 -18.43
N LYS A 110 -22.70 -15.71 -19.18
CA LYS A 110 -22.79 -17.17 -19.02
C LYS A 110 -21.89 -17.71 -17.89
N ASP A 111 -20.78 -17.02 -17.61
CA ASP A 111 -19.84 -17.38 -16.54
C ASP A 111 -19.93 -16.34 -15.41
N GLN A 112 -20.06 -16.81 -14.17
CA GLN A 112 -20.11 -15.96 -12.97
C GLN A 112 -18.72 -15.49 -12.54
N ALA A 113 -17.65 -16.15 -12.98
CA ALA A 113 -16.29 -15.74 -12.72
C ALA A 113 -15.96 -14.43 -13.46
N LEU A 114 -15.25 -13.53 -12.79
CA LEU A 114 -14.74 -12.31 -13.41
C LEU A 114 -13.45 -12.62 -14.17
N SER A 115 -13.33 -12.07 -15.38
CA SER A 115 -12.11 -12.10 -16.17
C SER A 115 -11.00 -11.28 -15.51
N LEU A 116 -9.76 -11.51 -15.94
CA LEU A 116 -8.61 -10.76 -15.41
C LEU A 116 -8.75 -9.25 -15.64
N GLY A 117 -9.30 -8.84 -16.79
CA GLY A 117 -9.53 -7.44 -17.11
C GLY A 117 -10.61 -6.81 -16.24
N GLU A 118 -11.67 -7.55 -15.91
CA GLU A 118 -12.74 -7.09 -15.02
C GLU A 118 -12.25 -6.94 -13.57
N LEU A 119 -11.42 -7.88 -13.10
CA LEU A 119 -10.78 -7.80 -11.78
C LEU A 119 -9.77 -6.64 -11.73
N ALA A 120 -9.02 -6.41 -12.80
CA ALA A 120 -8.11 -5.27 -12.92
C ALA A 120 -8.87 -3.93 -12.94
N PHE A 121 -10.03 -3.87 -13.62
CA PHE A 121 -10.92 -2.71 -13.58
C PHE A 121 -11.45 -2.45 -12.16
N ALA A 122 -11.98 -3.48 -11.49
CA ALA A 122 -12.46 -3.34 -10.10
C ALA A 122 -11.33 -2.87 -9.16
N GLY A 123 -10.12 -3.42 -9.33
CA GLY A 123 -8.91 -2.99 -8.64
C GLY A 123 -8.57 -1.52 -8.91
N GLY A 124 -8.55 -1.10 -10.17
CA GLY A 124 -8.27 0.29 -10.55
C GLY A 124 -9.35 1.27 -10.07
N PHE A 125 -10.63 0.89 -10.14
CA PHE A 125 -11.75 1.69 -9.68
C PHE A 125 -11.69 1.92 -8.17
N SER A 126 -11.27 0.90 -7.40
CA SER A 126 -11.12 1.00 -5.94
C SER A 126 -10.19 2.15 -5.49
N ALA A 127 -9.22 2.52 -6.32
CA ALA A 127 -8.30 3.60 -6.04
C ALA A 127 -8.98 4.98 -6.02
N VAL A 128 -10.08 5.17 -6.75
CA VAL A 128 -10.75 6.47 -6.87
C VAL A 128 -11.31 6.97 -5.54
N PRO A 129 -12.23 6.25 -4.87
CA PRO A 129 -12.75 6.68 -3.57
C PRO A 129 -11.67 6.64 -2.49
N ALA A 130 -10.75 5.66 -2.53
CA ALA A 130 -9.66 5.56 -1.56
C ALA A 130 -8.71 6.78 -1.63
N THR A 131 -8.46 7.32 -2.83
CA THR A 131 -7.59 8.49 -3.02
C THR A 131 -8.15 9.75 -2.35
N LEU A 132 -9.48 9.89 -2.19
CA LEU A 132 -10.06 11.05 -1.51
C LEU A 132 -9.61 11.15 -0.05
N VAL A 133 -9.34 10.02 0.59
CA VAL A 133 -8.79 9.95 1.96
C VAL A 133 -7.27 9.86 1.94
N ALA A 134 -6.70 9.10 1.01
CA ALA A 134 -5.26 8.89 0.93
C ALA A 134 -4.51 10.16 0.52
N ALA A 135 -4.98 10.92 -0.47
CA ALA A 135 -4.27 12.10 -0.98
C ALA A 135 -3.92 13.15 0.10
N PRO A 136 -4.85 13.60 0.97
CA PRO A 136 -4.50 14.53 2.04
C PRO A 136 -3.54 13.90 3.07
N ALA A 137 -3.75 12.64 3.46
CA ALA A 137 -2.90 11.95 4.42
C ALA A 137 -1.47 11.74 3.89
N GLU A 138 -1.34 11.34 2.63
CA GLU A 138 -0.06 11.17 1.94
C GLU A 138 0.68 12.48 1.80
N ARG A 139 -0.02 13.56 1.44
CA ARG A 139 0.63 14.86 1.32
C ARG A 139 1.19 15.34 2.65
N VAL A 140 0.41 15.20 3.73
CA VAL A 140 0.88 15.55 5.08
C VAL A 140 2.10 14.70 5.46
N LYS A 141 2.06 13.39 5.19
CA LYS A 141 3.20 12.49 5.41
C LYS A 141 4.44 12.95 4.66
N VAL A 142 4.33 13.21 3.34
CA VAL A 142 5.46 13.60 2.49
C VAL A 142 6.09 14.90 3.00
N LEU A 143 5.29 15.94 3.26
CA LEU A 143 5.80 17.22 3.76
C LEU A 143 6.52 17.06 5.10
N LEU A 144 5.98 16.25 6.02
CA LEU A 144 6.67 15.94 7.27
C LEU A 144 7.97 15.15 7.02
N GLN A 145 8.01 14.19 6.11
CA GLN A 145 9.21 13.37 5.83
C GLN A 145 10.35 14.17 5.16
N VAL A 146 10.01 15.19 4.38
CA VAL A 146 10.98 16.12 3.76
C VAL A 146 11.63 17.05 4.77
N GLN A 147 11.02 17.30 5.93
CA GLN A 147 11.68 18.11 6.96
C GLN A 147 12.93 17.42 7.50
N GLY A 148 14.00 18.19 7.71
CA GLY A 148 15.30 17.67 8.13
C GLY A 148 16.21 17.25 6.96
N GLN A 149 15.93 17.68 5.73
CA GLN A 149 16.85 17.58 4.58
C GLN A 149 17.77 18.81 4.42
N GLY A 150 17.99 19.56 5.51
CA GLY A 150 18.63 20.88 5.51
C GLY A 150 17.59 22.01 5.39
N GLY A 151 17.60 22.92 6.37
CA GLY A 151 16.60 23.99 6.50
C GLY A 151 15.87 23.97 7.85
N GLN A 152 15.14 25.05 8.16
CA GLN A 152 14.34 25.14 9.39
C GLN A 152 13.11 24.22 9.33
N SER A 153 12.70 23.69 10.49
CA SER A 153 11.47 22.90 10.60
C SER A 153 10.25 23.80 10.36
N MET A 154 9.59 23.64 9.22
CA MET A 154 8.46 24.46 8.80
C MET A 154 7.14 24.06 9.48
N TYR A 155 7.03 22.84 9.98
CA TYR A 155 5.82 22.23 10.50
C TYR A 155 6.08 21.55 11.84
N SER A 156 5.20 21.81 12.81
CA SER A 156 5.25 21.17 14.14
C SER A 156 4.56 19.80 14.18
N GLY A 157 3.68 19.51 13.21
CA GLY A 157 2.97 18.24 13.13
C GLY A 157 1.89 18.20 12.05
N PRO A 158 1.12 17.10 11.94
CA PRO A 158 0.11 16.90 10.89
C PRO A 158 -0.97 17.99 10.84
N THR A 159 -1.42 18.47 12.00
CA THR A 159 -2.46 19.50 12.11
C THR A 159 -1.95 20.87 11.67
N ASP A 160 -0.69 21.20 11.98
CA ASP A 160 -0.03 22.43 11.54
C ASP A 160 0.18 22.42 10.02
N VAL A 161 0.55 21.27 9.44
CA VAL A 161 0.61 21.10 7.98
C VAL A 161 -0.75 21.41 7.35
N LEU A 162 -1.83 20.78 7.83
CA LEU A 162 -3.17 21.03 7.28
C LEU A 162 -3.59 22.49 7.39
N ARG A 163 -3.35 23.12 8.54
CA ARG A 163 -3.65 24.54 8.77
C ARG A 163 -2.91 25.43 7.79
N LYS A 164 -1.60 25.24 7.63
CA LYS A 164 -0.76 26.04 6.72
C LYS A 164 -1.12 25.82 5.27
N LEU A 165 -1.33 24.57 4.84
CA LEU A 165 -1.80 24.26 3.49
C LEU A 165 -3.14 24.91 3.17
N TYR A 166 -4.08 24.88 4.13
CA TYR A 166 -5.37 25.55 3.96
C TYR A 166 -5.21 27.07 3.84
N ALA A 167 -4.33 27.68 4.64
CA ALA A 167 -4.02 29.11 4.55
C ALA A 167 -3.33 29.50 3.23
N GLU A 168 -2.46 28.64 2.68
CA GLU A 168 -1.74 28.88 1.42
C GLU A 168 -2.63 28.80 0.16
N GLY A 169 -3.65 27.94 0.15
CA GLY A 169 -4.46 27.74 -1.06
C GLY A 169 -5.71 26.88 -0.88
N GLY A 170 -6.25 26.82 0.34
CA GLY A 170 -7.46 26.10 0.69
C GLY A 170 -7.39 24.60 0.35
N LEU A 171 -8.55 24.04 0.00
CA LEU A 171 -8.67 22.61 -0.34
C LEU A 171 -7.83 22.21 -1.56
N ARG A 172 -7.64 23.10 -2.55
CA ARG A 172 -6.77 22.83 -3.70
C ARG A 172 -5.32 22.58 -3.25
N SER A 173 -4.85 23.34 -2.26
CA SER A 173 -3.54 23.11 -1.64
C SER A 173 -3.55 22.03 -0.55
N ILE A 174 -4.65 21.32 -0.30
CA ILE A 174 -4.59 20.04 0.45
C ILE A 174 -4.50 18.89 -0.55
N PHE A 175 -5.27 18.95 -1.63
CA PHE A 175 -5.40 17.88 -2.64
C PHE A 175 -4.39 17.95 -3.82
N ARG A 176 -3.40 18.86 -3.81
CA ARG A 176 -2.34 18.86 -4.85
C ARG A 176 -1.64 17.49 -4.89
N GLY A 177 -1.48 16.97 -6.10
CA GLY A 177 -0.93 15.64 -6.31
C GLY A 177 -1.96 14.51 -6.32
N THR A 178 -3.26 14.79 -6.18
CA THR A 178 -4.33 13.76 -6.30
C THR A 178 -4.26 13.02 -7.64
N VAL A 179 -4.10 13.74 -8.76
CA VAL A 179 -3.92 13.11 -10.08
C VAL A 179 -2.68 12.22 -10.13
N ALA A 180 -1.58 12.67 -9.52
CA ALA A 180 -0.35 11.90 -9.43
C ALA A 180 -0.51 10.65 -8.55
N THR A 181 -1.35 10.74 -7.52
CA THR A 181 -1.71 9.62 -6.63
C THR A 181 -2.54 8.60 -7.40
N LEU A 182 -3.56 9.02 -8.14
CA LEU A 182 -4.36 8.13 -9.00
C LEU A 182 -3.51 7.47 -10.11
N ALA A 183 -2.60 8.23 -10.72
CA ALA A 183 -1.69 7.71 -11.75
C ALA A 183 -0.74 6.62 -11.21
N ARG A 184 -0.46 6.63 -9.90
CA ARG A 184 0.26 5.56 -9.21
C ARG A 184 -0.67 4.41 -8.83
N ASP A 185 -1.78 4.72 -8.18
CA ASP A 185 -2.62 3.73 -7.48
C ASP A 185 -3.49 2.92 -8.42
N GLY A 186 -4.07 3.53 -9.46
CA GLY A 186 -4.91 2.82 -10.43
C GLY A 186 -4.14 1.73 -11.19
N PRO A 187 -3.08 2.10 -11.94
CA PRO A 187 -2.27 1.12 -12.66
C PRO A 187 -1.55 0.13 -11.72
N GLY A 188 -1.06 0.61 -10.57
CA GLY A 188 -0.45 -0.24 -9.55
C GLY A 188 -1.40 -1.32 -9.06
N SER A 189 -2.62 -0.95 -8.65
CA SER A 189 -3.63 -1.89 -8.18
C SER A 189 -4.03 -2.89 -9.27
N ALA A 190 -4.20 -2.43 -10.51
CA ALA A 190 -4.49 -3.31 -11.65
C ALA A 190 -3.40 -4.38 -11.84
N VAL A 191 -2.12 -4.00 -11.83
CA VAL A 191 -1.01 -4.95 -11.94
C VAL A 191 -0.95 -5.88 -10.74
N TYR A 192 -1.12 -5.36 -9.52
CA TYR A 192 -1.11 -6.17 -8.31
C TYR A 192 -2.15 -7.28 -8.38
N PHE A 193 -3.42 -6.93 -8.61
CA PHE A 193 -4.51 -7.92 -8.67
C PHE A 193 -4.35 -8.86 -9.86
N ALA A 194 -3.92 -8.36 -11.03
CA ALA A 194 -3.71 -9.22 -12.19
C ALA A 194 -2.60 -10.25 -11.96
N THR A 195 -1.44 -9.83 -11.44
CA THR A 195 -0.33 -10.74 -11.13
C THR A 195 -0.70 -11.72 -10.03
N TYR A 196 -1.38 -11.26 -8.97
CA TYR A 196 -1.81 -12.11 -7.87
C TYR A 196 -2.77 -13.20 -8.35
N GLU A 197 -3.78 -12.86 -9.16
CA GLU A 197 -4.75 -13.83 -9.67
C GLU A 197 -4.15 -14.80 -10.69
N LEU A 198 -3.25 -14.33 -11.57
CA LEU A 198 -2.53 -15.21 -12.48
C LEU A 198 -1.67 -16.24 -11.73
N LEU A 199 -0.95 -15.81 -10.69
CA LEU A 199 -0.12 -16.71 -9.89
C LEU A 199 -0.97 -17.66 -9.07
N LYS A 200 -2.07 -17.19 -8.46
CA LYS A 200 -3.02 -18.07 -7.79
C LYS A 200 -3.55 -19.15 -8.72
N LYS A 201 -4.02 -18.78 -9.92
CA LYS A 201 -4.51 -19.75 -10.91
C LYS A 201 -3.46 -20.79 -11.31
N ARG A 202 -2.19 -20.41 -11.38
CA ARG A 202 -1.08 -21.32 -11.70
C ARG A 202 -0.64 -22.20 -10.53
N LEU A 203 -0.80 -21.71 -9.30
CA LEU A 203 -0.40 -22.42 -8.08
C LEU A 203 -1.53 -23.25 -7.47
N SER A 204 -2.79 -22.99 -7.84
CA SER A 204 -3.93 -23.79 -7.44
C SER A 204 -3.90 -25.16 -8.11
N ALA A 205 -4.02 -26.21 -7.30
CA ALA A 205 -4.24 -27.56 -7.83
C ALA A 205 -5.62 -27.64 -8.51
N PRO A 206 -5.76 -28.42 -9.60
CA PRO A 206 -7.07 -28.67 -10.20
C PRO A 206 -8.01 -29.29 -9.15
N PRO A 207 -9.30 -28.93 -9.15
CA PRO A 207 -10.24 -29.44 -8.17
C PRO A 207 -10.30 -30.98 -8.27
N PRO A 208 -10.26 -31.71 -7.14
CA PRO A 208 -10.45 -33.15 -7.16
C PRO A 208 -11.82 -33.47 -7.75
N ARG A 209 -11.86 -34.38 -8.73
CA ARG A 209 -13.12 -34.92 -9.25
C ARG A 209 -13.61 -35.97 -8.26
N LEU A 210 -14.77 -35.73 -7.65
CA LEU A 210 -15.46 -36.76 -6.87
C LEU A 210 -15.90 -37.89 -7.82
N PRO A 211 -15.69 -39.17 -7.46
CA PRO A 211 -16.20 -40.29 -8.26
C PRO A 211 -17.73 -40.23 -8.33
N GLY A 212 -18.30 -40.05 -9.53
CA GLY A 212 -19.75 -40.09 -9.75
C GLY A 212 -20.49 -38.74 -9.75
N SER A 213 -19.80 -37.60 -9.69
CA SER A 213 -20.44 -36.28 -9.86
C SER A 213 -19.73 -35.44 -10.92
N ASP A 214 -20.47 -34.95 -11.92
CA ASP A 214 -19.97 -34.04 -12.96
C ASP A 214 -19.70 -32.61 -12.44
N GLN A 215 -20.00 -32.32 -11.17
CA GLN A 215 -19.74 -31.02 -10.57
C GLN A 215 -18.32 -30.95 -10.00
N PRO A 216 -17.50 -29.95 -10.40
CA PRO A 216 -16.21 -29.72 -9.77
C PRO A 216 -16.39 -29.34 -8.30
N SER A 217 -15.74 -30.04 -7.37
CA SER A 217 -15.62 -29.57 -5.99
C SER A 217 -14.90 -28.22 -5.94
N ALA A 218 -15.16 -27.43 -4.91
CA ALA A 218 -14.39 -26.20 -4.65
C ALA A 218 -12.90 -26.53 -4.62
N ALA A 219 -12.09 -25.78 -5.38
CA ALA A 219 -10.64 -25.97 -5.39
C ALA A 219 -10.09 -25.84 -3.95
N PRO A 220 -9.14 -26.71 -3.54
CA PRO A 220 -8.56 -26.61 -2.21
C PRO A 220 -7.92 -25.22 -2.02
N PRO A 221 -7.98 -24.65 -0.81
CA PRO A 221 -7.34 -23.38 -0.53
C PRO A 221 -5.83 -23.48 -0.80
N LEU A 222 -5.27 -22.46 -1.43
CA LEU A 222 -3.82 -22.39 -1.70
C LEU A 222 -3.03 -22.52 -0.39
N SER A 223 -1.87 -23.18 -0.46
CA SER A 223 -0.95 -23.23 0.66
C SER A 223 -0.48 -21.81 1.02
N LEU A 224 -0.19 -21.58 2.31
CA LEU A 224 0.31 -20.29 2.78
C LEU A 224 1.55 -19.83 1.98
N GLY A 225 2.47 -20.74 1.68
CA GLY A 225 3.65 -20.45 0.85
C GLY A 225 3.31 -19.99 -0.57
N ALA A 226 2.31 -20.60 -1.21
CA ALA A 226 1.83 -20.18 -2.52
C ALA A 226 1.17 -18.79 -2.48
N VAL A 227 0.37 -18.51 -1.44
CA VAL A 227 -0.23 -17.18 -1.22
C VAL A 227 0.84 -16.11 -1.00
N MET A 228 1.86 -16.41 -0.19
CA MET A 228 3.00 -15.52 0.07
C MET A 228 3.82 -15.25 -1.19
N LEU A 229 4.12 -16.28 -1.99
CA LEU A 229 4.83 -16.13 -3.26
C LEU A 229 4.02 -15.28 -4.25
N ALA A 230 2.73 -15.60 -4.43
CA ALA A 230 1.85 -14.85 -5.31
C ALA A 230 1.75 -13.36 -4.90
N GLY A 231 1.52 -13.10 -3.61
CA GLY A 231 1.43 -11.75 -3.07
C GLY A 231 2.75 -10.98 -3.16
N GLY A 232 3.89 -11.64 -2.88
CA GLY A 232 5.22 -11.06 -2.97
C GLY A 232 5.59 -10.66 -4.39
N THR A 233 5.42 -11.55 -5.36
CA THR A 233 5.68 -11.28 -6.78
C THR A 233 4.74 -10.21 -7.33
N ALA A 234 3.46 -10.24 -6.95
CA ALA A 234 2.50 -9.19 -7.29
C ALA A 234 2.93 -7.82 -6.74
N GLY A 235 3.44 -7.78 -5.51
CA GLY A 235 3.99 -6.57 -4.90
C GLY A 235 5.20 -6.01 -5.66
N VAL A 236 6.15 -6.87 -6.06
CA VAL A 236 7.31 -6.45 -6.86
C VAL A 236 6.88 -5.93 -8.23
N ALA A 237 5.96 -6.61 -8.91
CA ALA A 237 5.43 -6.18 -10.20
C ALA A 237 4.74 -4.81 -10.10
N MET A 238 3.87 -4.65 -9.10
CA MET A 238 3.20 -3.39 -8.80
C MET A 238 4.19 -2.25 -8.58
N TRP A 239 5.16 -2.43 -7.66
CA TRP A 239 6.12 -1.37 -7.35
C TRP A 239 7.05 -1.05 -8.51
N SER A 240 7.40 -2.03 -9.35
CA SER A 240 8.19 -1.77 -10.57
C SER A 240 7.48 -0.80 -11.52
N LEU A 241 6.15 -0.88 -11.61
CA LEU A 241 5.33 0.08 -12.36
C LEU A 241 5.10 1.39 -11.58
N ALA A 242 4.89 1.30 -10.27
CA ALA A 242 4.43 2.42 -9.45
C ALA A 242 5.55 3.39 -9.02
N ILE A 243 6.83 3.00 -9.05
CA ILE A 243 7.92 3.87 -8.60
C ILE A 243 8.06 5.15 -9.44
N PRO A 244 8.07 5.11 -10.78
CA PRO A 244 8.14 6.34 -11.59
C PRO A 244 7.04 7.37 -11.26
N PRO A 245 5.72 7.02 -11.27
CA PRO A 245 4.69 7.97 -10.86
C PRO A 245 4.78 8.35 -9.37
N ASP A 246 5.21 7.46 -8.47
CA ASP A 246 5.41 7.77 -7.05
C ASP A 246 6.51 8.82 -6.85
N THR A 247 7.61 8.75 -7.59
CA THR A 247 8.69 9.76 -7.56
C THR A 247 8.18 11.13 -8.01
N ILE A 248 7.45 11.18 -9.13
CA ILE A 248 6.87 12.44 -9.65
C ILE A 248 5.85 12.99 -8.63
N LYS A 249 5.00 12.12 -8.05
CA LYS A 249 4.03 12.49 -7.02
C LYS A 249 4.71 13.09 -5.79
N SER A 250 5.70 12.40 -5.22
CA SER A 250 6.44 12.85 -4.04
C SER A 250 7.09 14.22 -4.28
N ARG A 251 7.75 14.39 -5.44
CA ARG A 251 8.37 15.66 -5.83
C ARG A 251 7.33 16.79 -6.02
N LEU A 252 6.20 16.49 -6.66
CA LEU A 252 5.10 17.45 -6.85
C LEU A 252 4.46 17.88 -5.52
N GLN A 253 4.29 16.94 -4.59
CA GLN A 253 3.67 17.18 -3.28
C GLN A 253 4.59 17.94 -2.32
N SER A 254 5.90 17.75 -2.42
CA SER A 254 6.89 18.41 -1.55
C SER A 254 7.36 19.77 -2.07
N ALA A 255 7.27 20.02 -3.38
CA ALA A 255 7.78 21.25 -3.97
C ALA A 255 6.94 22.48 -3.55
N PRO A 256 7.58 23.66 -3.44
CA PRO A 256 6.88 24.92 -3.22
C PRO A 256 5.71 25.13 -4.20
N GLN A 257 4.75 25.95 -3.78
CA GLN A 257 3.62 26.29 -4.63
C GLN A 257 4.11 27.06 -5.86
N GLY A 258 3.60 26.71 -7.05
CA GLY A 258 4.01 27.32 -8.31
C GLY A 258 5.22 26.69 -9.02
N THR A 259 6.01 25.82 -8.36
CA THR A 259 7.17 25.16 -9.02
C THR A 259 6.78 24.29 -10.21
N TYR A 260 5.63 23.61 -10.09
CA TYR A 260 5.10 22.70 -11.10
C TYR A 260 3.63 23.01 -11.34
N THR A 261 3.22 23.05 -12.62
CA THR A 261 1.82 23.24 -13.02
C THR A 261 1.01 21.95 -12.91
N GLY A 262 1.66 20.79 -12.92
CA GLY A 262 1.01 19.49 -12.79
C GLY A 262 1.98 18.31 -12.90
N PHE A 263 1.41 17.11 -12.97
CA PHE A 263 2.15 15.84 -13.02
C PHE A 263 3.11 15.76 -14.22
N MET A 264 2.64 16.09 -15.43
CA MET A 264 3.46 16.06 -16.64
C MET A 264 4.54 17.14 -16.68
N ASP A 265 4.26 18.33 -16.15
CA ASP A 265 5.27 19.39 -16.02
C ASP A 265 6.37 18.98 -15.04
N CYS A 266 5.99 18.40 -13.89
CA CYS A 266 6.93 17.83 -12.93
C CYS A 266 7.78 16.72 -13.55
N ALA A 267 7.18 15.80 -14.29
CA ALA A 267 7.90 14.72 -14.97
C ALA A 267 8.92 15.27 -15.97
N ARG A 268 8.51 16.21 -16.84
CA ARG A 268 9.39 16.82 -17.84
C ARG A 268 10.57 17.54 -17.20
N LYS A 269 10.31 18.40 -16.21
CA LYS A 269 11.36 19.16 -15.50
C LYS A 269 12.29 18.24 -14.73
N LEU A 270 11.78 17.19 -14.09
CA LEU A 270 12.58 16.20 -13.38
C LEU A 270 13.52 15.45 -14.32
N ILE A 271 13.02 14.96 -15.46
CA ILE A 271 13.83 14.25 -16.46
C ILE A 271 14.88 15.19 -17.06
N ALA A 272 14.53 16.46 -17.32
CA ALA A 272 15.45 17.44 -17.87
C ALA A 272 16.58 17.81 -16.88
N GLN A 273 16.31 17.82 -15.58
CA GLN A 273 17.27 18.20 -14.54
C GLN A 273 18.13 17.04 -14.04
N ASP A 274 17.50 15.89 -13.77
CA ASP A 274 18.12 14.76 -13.07
C ASP A 274 18.28 13.52 -13.96
N GLY A 275 17.80 13.57 -15.20
CA GLY A 275 17.79 12.44 -16.12
C GLY A 275 16.65 11.44 -15.88
N VAL A 276 16.52 10.46 -16.79
CA VAL A 276 15.43 9.48 -16.76
C VAL A 276 15.51 8.53 -15.56
N THR A 277 16.73 8.20 -15.11
CA THR A 277 16.97 7.31 -13.97
C THR A 277 16.48 7.91 -12.65
N ALA A 278 16.28 9.23 -12.58
CA ALA A 278 15.73 9.91 -11.41
C ALA A 278 14.34 9.39 -11.03
N LEU A 279 13.55 8.94 -12.00
CA LEU A 279 12.21 8.37 -11.76
C LEU A 279 12.24 7.10 -10.90
N TRP A 280 13.37 6.38 -10.87
CA TRP A 280 13.56 5.16 -10.08
C TRP A 280 14.24 5.40 -8.72
N LYS A 281 14.49 6.66 -8.33
CA LYS A 281 14.97 6.99 -6.98
C LYS A 281 13.98 6.45 -5.94
N GLY A 282 14.52 5.74 -4.95
CA GLY A 282 13.71 5.11 -3.91
C GLY A 282 13.25 3.67 -4.20
N PHE A 283 13.51 3.12 -5.39
CA PHE A 283 13.20 1.70 -5.70
C PHE A 283 13.82 0.74 -4.69
N GLY A 284 15.11 0.89 -4.38
CA GLY A 284 15.84 0.06 -3.42
C GLY A 284 15.18 0.04 -2.03
N PRO A 285 15.00 1.20 -1.36
CA PRO A 285 14.26 1.27 -0.09
C PRO A 285 12.85 0.68 -0.14
N ALA A 286 12.11 0.88 -1.24
CA ALA A 286 10.77 0.31 -1.40
C ALA A 286 10.79 -1.22 -1.44
N MET A 287 11.76 -1.82 -2.14
CA MET A 287 11.93 -3.28 -2.17
C MET A 287 12.44 -3.83 -0.84
N ALA A 288 13.41 -3.16 -0.23
CA ALA A 288 13.95 -3.53 1.08
C ALA A 288 12.89 -3.50 2.19
N ARG A 289 11.89 -2.61 2.07
CA ARG A 289 10.75 -2.53 3.00
C ARG A 289 9.89 -3.80 2.98
N ALA A 290 9.71 -4.41 1.82
CA ALA A 290 8.65 -5.40 1.59
C ALA A 290 8.74 -6.57 2.58
N PHE A 291 9.92 -7.17 2.74
CA PHE A 291 10.08 -8.32 3.60
C PHE A 291 9.94 -7.98 5.10
N PRO A 292 10.68 -7.00 5.67
CA PRO A 292 10.58 -6.68 7.09
C PRO A 292 9.19 -6.18 7.51
N ALA A 293 8.56 -5.33 6.69
CA ALA A 293 7.23 -4.80 7.00
C ALA A 293 6.17 -5.91 7.00
N ASN A 294 6.19 -6.81 6.01
CA ASN A 294 5.26 -7.93 5.95
C ASN A 294 5.48 -8.93 7.09
N ALA A 295 6.74 -9.26 7.41
CA ALA A 295 7.06 -10.12 8.54
C ALA A 295 6.54 -9.53 9.86
N ALA A 296 6.70 -8.22 10.06
CA ALA A 296 6.16 -7.51 11.22
C ALA A 296 4.63 -7.54 11.27
N THR A 297 3.94 -7.45 10.13
CA THR A 297 2.49 -7.61 10.06
C THR A 297 2.08 -8.98 10.59
N PHE A 298 2.65 -10.06 10.04
CA PHE A 298 2.28 -11.42 10.41
C PHE A 298 2.60 -11.70 11.88
N LEU A 299 3.77 -11.28 12.36
CA LEU A 299 4.13 -11.40 13.76
C LEU A 299 3.16 -10.62 14.67
N GLY A 300 2.77 -9.41 14.27
CA GLY A 300 1.80 -8.59 15.00
C GLY A 300 0.43 -9.25 15.09
N VAL A 301 -0.06 -9.82 13.99
CA VAL A 301 -1.33 -10.59 13.97
C VAL A 301 -1.22 -11.82 14.87
N GLU A 302 -0.17 -12.63 14.70
CA GLU A 302 -0.03 -13.90 15.43
C GLU A 302 0.13 -13.70 16.94
N LEU A 303 0.99 -12.76 17.37
CA LEU A 303 1.19 -12.48 18.79
C LEU A 303 -0.06 -11.90 19.44
N SER A 304 -0.77 -11.01 18.75
CA SER A 304 -2.00 -10.42 19.29
C SER A 304 -3.14 -11.44 19.39
N LEU A 305 -3.31 -12.33 18.40
CA LEU A 305 -4.26 -13.45 18.48
C LEU A 305 -3.93 -14.37 19.65
N LYS A 306 -2.68 -14.83 19.76
CA LYS A 306 -2.22 -15.68 20.87
C LYS A 306 -2.44 -15.03 22.24
N MET A 307 -2.31 -13.72 22.34
CA MET A 307 -2.59 -12.98 23.58
C MET A 307 -4.09 -12.91 23.86
N MET A 308 -4.92 -12.58 22.86
CA MET A 308 -6.37 -12.49 23.03
C MET A 308 -6.97 -13.85 23.36
N ASP A 309 -6.55 -14.93 22.70
CA ASP A 309 -7.00 -16.30 23.00
C ASP A 309 -6.65 -16.76 24.43
N LYS A 310 -5.62 -16.18 25.05
CA LYS A 310 -5.31 -16.41 26.46
C LYS A 310 -6.16 -15.59 27.41
N LEU A 311 -6.77 -14.50 26.94
CA LEU A 311 -7.54 -13.57 27.75
C LEU A 311 -9.04 -13.88 27.71
N TRP A 312 -9.59 -14.25 26.56
CA TRP A 312 -10.98 -14.66 26.36
C TRP A 312 -11.17 -15.46 25.07
#